data_AF-A0A7K4FMM2-F1
#
_entry.id   AF-A0A7K4FMM2-F1
#
_cell.length_a   1.000
_cell.length_b   1.000
_cell.length_c   1.000
_cell.angle_alpha   90.00
_cell.angle_beta   90.00
_cell.angle_gamma   90.00
#
_symmetry.space_group_name_H-M   'P 1'
#
loop_
_entity.id
_entity.type
_entity.pdbx_description
1 polymer ?
#
loop_
_entity_poly.entity_id
_entity_poly.type
_entity_poly.pdbx_seq_one_letter_code
_entity_poly.pdbx_strand_id
1 'polypeptide(L)'
;LSESKITLQDKIMVITVDRKIDNLNFLSATYLTDSIVYIVDETKNKKLDLPKNAVIERNVSSLHIFSSMEIVKTPGFVMKINERLFSYEINVLQLISCSNETIIIVNRKDAIRAYEALMNQ
;
A
#
# COMPACT_ATOMS: atom_id res chain seq x y z
N LEU A 1 14.27 8.08 7.04
CA LEU A 1 13.09 8.78 6.49
C LEU A 1 13.44 10.21 6.05
N SER A 2 14.45 10.86 6.62
CA SER A 2 14.89 12.22 6.24
C SER A 2 15.20 12.43 4.75
N GLU A 3 15.60 11.37 4.03
CA GLU A 3 15.85 11.39 2.57
C GLU A 3 14.75 10.69 1.75
N SER A 4 13.59 10.44 2.36
CA SER A 4 12.48 9.75 1.70
C SER A 4 11.40 10.74 1.31
N LYS A 5 10.89 10.63 0.09
CA LYS A 5 9.67 11.32 -0.34
C LYS A 5 8.47 10.46 0.01
N ILE A 6 7.54 11.01 0.81
CA ILE A 6 6.31 10.32 1.20
C ILE A 6 5.13 10.97 0.47
N THR A 7 4.30 10.15 -0.16
CA THR A 7 3.05 10.58 -0.79
C THR A 7 1.89 9.78 -0.27
N LEU A 8 0.80 10.46 0.09
CA LEU A 8 -0.49 9.85 0.41
C LEU A 8 -1.33 9.80 -0.87
N GLN A 9 -1.92 8.65 -1.18
CA GLN A 9 -2.85 8.48 -2.28
C GLN A 9 -4.16 7.88 -1.78
N ASP A 10 -5.25 8.56 -2.11
CA ASP A 10 -6.63 8.08 -1.89
C ASP A 10 -7.17 7.38 -3.14
N LYS A 11 -8.41 6.88 -3.04
CA LYS A 11 -9.09 6.13 -4.10
C LYS A 11 -8.29 4.87 -4.49
N ILE A 12 -7.81 4.20 -3.45
CA ILE A 12 -7.12 2.92 -3.55
C ILE A 12 -8.13 1.82 -3.24
N MET A 13 -8.08 0.77 -4.04
CA MET A 13 -8.83 -0.45 -3.85
C MET A 13 -7.87 -1.62 -3.72
N VAL A 14 -8.10 -2.50 -2.74
CA VAL A 14 -7.45 -3.81 -2.67
C VAL A 14 -8.45 -4.85 -3.14
N ILE A 15 -8.05 -5.68 -4.11
CA ILE A 15 -8.90 -6.70 -4.72
C ILE A 15 -8.23 -8.05 -4.51
N THR A 16 -8.93 -8.98 -3.87
CA THR A 16 -8.49 -10.38 -3.75
C THR A 16 -9.39 -11.25 -4.61
N VAL A 17 -8.77 -12.03 -5.51
CA VAL A 17 -9.46 -12.91 -6.47
C VAL A 17 -8.71 -14.23 -6.60
N ASP A 18 -9.39 -15.29 -7.03
CA ASP A 18 -8.82 -16.62 -7.28
C ASP A 18 -8.24 -16.78 -8.70
N ARG A 19 -8.43 -15.77 -9.56
CA ARG A 19 -7.98 -15.77 -10.96
C ARG A 19 -7.54 -14.38 -11.40
N LYS A 20 -6.70 -14.34 -12.43
CA LYS A 20 -6.21 -13.10 -13.02
C LYS A 20 -7.37 -12.27 -13.58
N ILE A 21 -7.29 -10.95 -13.38
CA ILE A 21 -8.19 -9.97 -14.02
C ILE A 21 -7.49 -9.42 -15.25
N ASP A 22 -8.10 -9.57 -16.41
CA ASP A 22 -7.57 -9.03 -17.66
C ASP A 22 -7.79 -7.52 -17.76
N ASN A 23 -6.84 -6.82 -18.39
CA ASN A 23 -6.87 -5.37 -18.61
C ASN A 23 -6.96 -4.52 -17.32
N LEU A 24 -6.58 -5.08 -16.18
CA LEU A 24 -6.51 -4.36 -14.91
C LEU A 24 -5.26 -3.48 -14.85
N ASN A 25 -5.42 -2.18 -14.61
CA ASN A 25 -4.31 -1.29 -14.30
C ASN A 25 -4.08 -1.29 -12.78
N PHE A 26 -3.11 -2.06 -12.31
CA PHE A 26 -2.79 -2.19 -10.89
C PHE A 26 -1.45 -1.53 -10.55
N LEU A 27 -1.32 -1.06 -9.31
CA LEU A 27 -0.07 -0.58 -8.72
C LEU A 27 0.81 -1.75 -8.28
N SER A 28 0.19 -2.80 -7.73
CA SER A 28 0.88 -4.02 -7.30
C SER A 28 -0.04 -5.24 -7.47
N ALA A 29 0.57 -6.38 -7.74
CA ALA A 29 -0.08 -7.68 -7.78
C ALA A 29 0.78 -8.68 -6.99
N THR A 30 0.19 -9.29 -5.98
CA THR A 30 0.82 -10.36 -5.19
C THR A 30 0.15 -11.67 -5.53
N TYR A 31 0.91 -12.61 -6.11
CA TYR A 31 0.43 -13.94 -6.46
C TYR A 31 0.69 -14.86 -5.27
N LEU A 32 -0.38 -15.38 -4.68
CA LEU A 32 -0.39 -16.36 -3.60
C LEU A 32 -0.78 -17.73 -4.16
N THR A 33 -0.76 -18.77 -3.33
CA THR A 33 -1.07 -20.14 -3.75
C THR A 33 -2.47 -20.26 -4.38
N ASP A 34 -3.49 -19.68 -3.75
CA ASP A 34 -4.89 -19.84 -4.16
C ASP A 34 -5.55 -18.51 -4.56
N SER A 35 -4.81 -17.40 -4.53
CA SER A 35 -5.37 -16.08 -4.78
C SER A 35 -4.34 -15.09 -5.31
N ILE A 36 -4.85 -13.99 -5.85
CA ILE A 36 -4.08 -12.84 -6.31
C ILE A 36 -4.65 -11.62 -5.61
N VAL A 37 -3.77 -10.87 -4.96
CA VAL A 37 -4.11 -9.60 -4.30
C VAL A 37 -3.59 -8.46 -5.16
N TYR A 38 -4.50 -7.64 -5.67
CA TYR A 38 -4.20 -6.44 -6.44
C TYR A 38 -4.38 -5.19 -5.58
N ILE A 39 -3.42 -4.26 -5.66
CA ILE A 39 -3.59 -2.87 -5.21
C ILE A 39 -3.85 -2.03 -6.44
N VAL A 40 -4.95 -1.30 -6.46
CA VAL A 40 -5.49 -0.64 -7.65
C VAL A 40 -5.82 0.81 -7.35
N ASP A 41 -5.44 1.72 -8.25
CA ASP A 41 -5.95 3.09 -8.28
C ASP A 41 -7.31 3.10 -9.01
N GLU A 42 -8.37 3.43 -8.26
CA GLU A 42 -9.74 3.43 -8.77
C GLU A 42 -9.94 4.42 -9.93
N THR A 43 -9.17 5.52 -9.96
CA THR A 43 -9.31 6.56 -10.98
C THR A 43 -8.86 6.10 -12.36
N LYS A 44 -7.96 5.12 -12.40
CA LYS A 44 -7.40 4.55 -13.64
C LYS A 44 -8.26 3.41 -14.19
N ASN A 45 -9.24 2.92 -13.42
CA ASN A 45 -10.02 1.74 -13.75
C ASN A 45 -11.53 2.05 -13.74
N LYS A 46 -11.96 2.89 -14.69
CA LYS A 46 -13.34 3.43 -14.75
C LYS A 46 -14.43 2.37 -14.94
N LYS A 47 -14.10 1.21 -15.52
CA LYS A 47 -14.99 0.05 -15.67
C LYS A 47 -14.20 -1.20 -15.32
N LEU A 48 -14.50 -1.77 -14.17
CA LEU A 48 -13.94 -3.04 -13.70
C LEU A 48 -15.04 -4.08 -13.75
N ASP A 49 -14.84 -5.10 -14.58
CA ASP A 49 -15.64 -6.32 -14.51
C ASP A 49 -14.92 -7.27 -13.56
N LEU A 50 -15.38 -7.32 -12.31
CA LEU A 50 -14.77 -8.13 -11.27
C LEU A 50 -15.52 -9.46 -11.12
N PRO A 51 -14.80 -10.57 -10.90
CA PRO A 51 -15.43 -11.84 -10.55
C PRO A 51 -16.40 -11.69 -9.38
N LYS A 52 -17.51 -12.43 -9.38
CA LYS A 52 -18.53 -12.35 -8.31
C LYS A 52 -18.00 -12.69 -6.92
N ASN A 53 -16.95 -13.49 -6.86
CA ASN A 53 -16.26 -13.91 -5.64
C ASN A 53 -15.09 -12.98 -5.26
N ALA A 54 -14.88 -11.87 -5.97
CA ALA A 54 -13.84 -10.92 -5.62
C ALA A 54 -14.13 -10.28 -4.25
N VAL A 55 -13.15 -10.31 -3.36
CA VAL A 55 -13.18 -9.55 -2.10
C VAL A 55 -12.56 -8.19 -2.37
N ILE A 56 -13.29 -7.12 -2.04
CA ILE A 56 -12.92 -5.76 -2.42
C ILE A 56 -12.91 -4.86 -1.18
N GLU A 57 -11.76 -4.24 -0.92
CA GLU A 57 -11.59 -3.23 0.12
C GLU A 57 -11.35 -1.85 -0.50
N ARG A 58 -12.28 -0.92 -0.29
CA ARG A 58 -12.21 0.48 -0.81
C ARG A 58 -11.98 1.53 0.27
N ASN A 59 -12.13 1.17 1.54
CA ASN A 59 -11.94 2.11 2.65
C ASN A 59 -10.47 2.17 3.08
N VAL A 60 -9.58 2.22 2.09
CA VAL A 60 -8.13 2.19 2.28
C VAL A 60 -7.46 3.32 1.52
N SER A 61 -6.29 3.71 1.99
CA SER A 61 -5.40 4.65 1.31
C SER A 61 -3.99 4.07 1.27
N SER A 62 -3.19 4.50 0.31
CA SER A 62 -1.78 4.09 0.22
C SER A 62 -0.84 5.22 0.63
N LEU A 63 0.15 4.88 1.43
CA LEU A 63 1.33 5.70 1.66
C LEU A 63 2.44 5.12 0.81
N HIS A 64 2.91 5.88 -0.17
CA HIS A 64 4.04 5.51 -0.98
C HIS A 64 5.27 6.28 -0.51
N ILE A 65 6.30 5.54 -0.11
CA ILE A 65 7.58 6.05 0.35
C ILE A 65 8.62 5.70 -0.71
N PHE A 66 9.20 6.72 -1.32
CA PHE A 66 10.32 6.59 -2.24
C PHE A 66 11.59 7.05 -1.53
N SER A 67 12.58 6.17 -1.39
CA SER A 67 13.83 6.45 -0.67
C SER A 67 15.07 6.34 -1.57
N SER A 68 16.23 6.68 -1.04
CA SER A 68 17.52 6.38 -1.70
C SER A 68 17.78 4.86 -1.75
N MET A 69 18.61 4.40 -2.69
CA MET A 69 18.87 2.97 -2.88
C MET A 69 19.61 2.32 -1.70
N GLU A 70 20.27 3.11 -0.86
CA GLU A 70 20.93 2.64 0.37
C GLU A 70 19.97 1.94 1.33
N ILE A 71 18.65 2.23 1.27
CA ILE A 71 17.67 1.55 2.13
C ILE A 71 17.63 0.04 1.93
N VAL A 72 17.96 -0.45 0.74
CA VAL A 72 17.95 -1.89 0.40
C VAL A 72 18.95 -2.66 1.27
N LYS A 73 20.03 -2.00 1.69
CA LYS A 73 21.09 -2.57 2.53
C LYS A 73 21.00 -2.12 3.98
N THR A 74 20.00 -1.32 4.35
CA THR A 74 19.86 -0.74 5.69
C THR A 74 18.87 -1.56 6.52
N PRO A 75 19.32 -2.40 7.46
CA PRO A 75 18.42 -3.16 8.31
C PRO A 75 17.57 -2.25 9.19
N GLY A 76 16.35 -2.69 9.49
CA GLY A 76 15.44 -1.97 10.39
C GLY A 76 14.70 -0.78 9.76
N PHE A 77 14.88 -0.50 8.46
CA PHE A 77 14.10 0.53 7.77
C PHE A 77 12.58 0.29 7.90
N VAL A 78 12.12 -0.91 7.55
CA VAL A 78 10.71 -1.32 7.70
C VAL A 78 10.27 -1.34 9.16
N MET A 79 11.16 -1.71 10.09
CA MET A 79 10.86 -1.70 11.52
C MET A 79 10.58 -0.28 12.03
N LYS A 80 11.43 0.70 11.69
CA LYS A 80 11.24 2.11 12.08
C LYS A 80 9.92 2.69 11.57
N ILE A 81 9.53 2.32 10.36
CA ILE A 81 8.24 2.71 9.79
C ILE A 81 7.09 2.13 10.64
N ASN A 82 7.13 0.84 10.93
CA ASN A 82 6.08 0.18 11.70
C ASN A 82 6.03 0.67 13.15
N GLU A 83 7.16 0.87 13.81
CA GLU A 83 7.23 1.44 15.17
C GLU A 83 6.54 2.81 15.22
N ARG A 84 6.74 3.64 14.20
CA ARG A 84 6.12 4.95 14.10
C ARG A 84 4.62 4.88 13.87
N LEU A 85 4.16 4.00 12.98
CA LEU A 85 2.72 3.81 12.77
C LEU A 85 2.06 3.23 14.02
N PHE A 86 2.72 2.29 14.70
CA PHE A 86 2.27 1.71 15.96
C PHE A 86 2.16 2.77 17.07
N SER A 87 3.12 3.69 17.20
CA SER A 87 3.07 4.74 18.22
C SER A 87 1.91 5.72 18.03
N TYR A 88 1.28 5.73 16.86
CA TYR A 88 0.07 6.50 16.56
C TYR A 88 -1.19 5.62 16.55
N GLU A 89 -1.09 4.35 16.98
CA GLU A 89 -2.18 3.37 17.01
C GLU A 89 -2.79 3.11 15.62
N ILE A 90 -1.93 3.10 14.59
CA ILE A 90 -2.35 2.93 13.19
C ILE A 90 -2.11 1.50 12.77
N ASN A 91 -3.17 0.81 12.37
CA ASN A 91 -3.07 -0.54 11.84
C ASN A 91 -2.58 -0.52 10.39
N VAL A 92 -1.61 -1.38 10.08
CA VAL A 92 -1.10 -1.60 8.72
C VAL A 92 -1.83 -2.80 8.12
N LEU A 93 -2.57 -2.58 7.03
CA LEU A 93 -3.29 -3.63 6.32
C LEU A 93 -2.37 -4.41 5.38
N GLN A 94 -1.43 -3.70 4.75
CA GLN A 94 -0.43 -4.30 3.87
C GLN A 94 0.83 -3.45 3.86
N LEU A 95 1.99 -4.09 3.83
CA LEU A 95 3.28 -3.44 3.66
C LEU A 95 4.07 -4.18 2.59
N ILE A 96 4.45 -3.46 1.54
CA ILE A 96 5.25 -3.98 0.43
C ILE A 96 6.51 -3.13 0.37
N SER A 97 7.65 -3.74 0.63
CA SER A 97 8.95 -3.12 0.45
C SER A 97 9.66 -3.81 -0.72
N CYS A 98 9.94 -3.05 -1.78
CA CYS A 98 10.62 -3.57 -2.96
C CYS A 98 11.65 -2.54 -3.44
N SER A 99 12.92 -2.93 -3.41
CA SER A 99 14.02 -2.03 -3.76
C SER A 99 13.98 -0.76 -2.90
N ASN A 100 13.98 0.43 -3.49
CA ASN A 100 13.88 1.70 -2.79
C ASN A 100 12.44 2.24 -2.66
N GLU A 101 11.44 1.44 -2.99
CA GLU A 101 10.02 1.77 -2.87
C GLU A 101 9.37 1.00 -1.73
N THR A 102 8.53 1.68 -0.96
CA THR A 102 7.69 1.06 0.06
C THR A 102 6.26 1.57 -0.06
N ILE A 103 5.32 0.64 -0.22
CA ILE A 103 3.88 0.92 -0.27
C ILE A 103 3.27 0.36 1.01
N ILE A 104 2.54 1.22 1.73
CA ILE A 104 1.83 0.86 2.95
C ILE A 104 0.35 1.13 2.72
N ILE A 105 -0.49 0.13 2.94
CA ILE A 105 -1.94 0.28 2.89
C ILE A 105 -2.48 0.37 4.30
N VAL A 106 -3.27 1.40 4.56
CA VAL A 106 -3.91 1.66 5.85
C VAL A 106 -5.40 1.94 5.64
N ASN A 107 -6.18 1.90 6.72
CA ASN A 107 -7.56 2.36 6.65
C ASN A 107 -7.60 3.85 6.26
N ARG A 108 -8.52 4.22 5.37
CA ARG A 108 -8.68 5.61 4.89
C ARG A 108 -8.90 6.61 6.04
N LYS A 109 -9.62 6.20 7.09
CA LYS A 109 -9.86 7.03 8.28
C LYS A 109 -8.58 7.38 9.05
N ASP A 110 -7.54 6.55 8.94
CA ASP A 110 -6.26 6.72 9.65
C ASP A 110 -5.17 7.32 8.73
N ALA A 111 -5.47 7.51 7.45
CA ALA A 111 -4.49 7.81 6.41
C ALA A 111 -3.76 9.15 6.61
N ILE A 112 -4.48 10.20 7.00
CA ILE A 112 -3.88 11.52 7.29
C ILE A 112 -2.96 11.42 8.51
N ARG A 113 -3.43 10.79 9.59
CA ARG A 113 -2.60 10.55 10.80
C ARG A 113 -1.37 9.71 10.49
N ALA A 114 -1.50 8.72 9.62
CA ALA A 114 -0.39 7.87 9.19
C ALA A 114 0.65 8.66 8.40
N TYR A 115 0.19 9.52 7.49
CA TYR A 115 1.04 10.43 6.74
C TYR A 115 1.78 11.39 7.68
N GLU A 116 1.08 12.04 8.60
CA GLU A 116 1.66 12.94 9.60
C GLU A 116 2.67 12.22 10.51
N ALA A 117 2.35 11.00 10.95
CA ALA A 117 3.26 10.20 11.78
C ALA A 117 4.60 9.96 11.08
N LEU A 118 4.60 9.71 9.78
CA LEU A 118 5.83 9.46 9.02
C LEU A 118 6.56 10.75 8.58
N MET A 119 5.84 11.87 8.45
CA MET A 119 6.39 13.17 8.05
C MET A 119 6.99 13.96 9.22
N ASN A 120 6.42 13.86 10.42
CA ASN A 120 6.90 14.59 11.59
C ASN A 120 8.22 13.99 12.11
N GLN A 121 9.31 14.56 11.61
CA GLN A 121 10.70 14.42 12.06
C GLN A 121 11.20 15.75 12.62
#